data_AF-A0A8I2ZPK5-F1
#
_entry.id   AF-A0A8I2ZPK5-F1
#
_cell.length_a   1.000
_cell.length_b   1.000
_cell.length_c   1.000
_cell.angle_alpha   90.00
_cell.angle_beta   90.00
_cell.angle_gamma   90.00
#
_symmetry.space_group_name_H-M   'P 1'
#
loop_
_entity.id
_entity.type
_entity.pdbx_description
1 polymer ?
#
loop_
_entity_poly.entity_id
_entity_poly.type
_entity_poly.pdbx_seq_one_letter_code
_entity_poly.pdbx_strand_id
1 'polypeptide(L)'
;MPGTIAYNNAMAFFQAAQKRLGLLISSDELIAPQCLFLAGVFMMCVFQPLKAWRYFLQALAGCQQLPFLAPENQEKYRGISDGSHPRDHAIDTLQQAVYWSAWKSEREVRSTNYMPDFVNDMSTNIYPPFFPTPPAPRTELDTSADPPPLTARMSAGMMELQAQHKDQQSFLEAMAAVVPEHEAQVNS
;
A
#
# COMPACT_ATOMS: atom_id res chain seq x y z
N MET A 1 5.52 -13.57 28.90
CA MET A 1 4.07 -13.84 29.03
C MET A 1 3.36 -12.51 29.24
N PRO A 2 2.21 -12.25 28.59
CA PRO A 2 1.39 -11.09 28.87
C PRO A 2 1.11 -10.98 30.38
N GLY A 3 1.20 -9.76 30.94
CA GLY A 3 0.96 -9.51 32.36
C GLY A 3 2.18 -9.60 33.28
N THR A 4 3.36 -10.01 32.79
CA THR A 4 4.59 -9.90 33.59
C THR A 4 5.08 -8.45 33.67
N ILE A 5 5.80 -8.10 34.73
CA ILE A 5 6.41 -6.76 34.91
C ILE A 5 7.33 -6.43 33.71
N ALA A 6 8.13 -7.39 33.26
CA ALA A 6 8.99 -7.22 32.09
C ALA A 6 8.21 -6.93 30.80
N TYR A 7 7.09 -7.61 30.58
CA TYR A 7 6.22 -7.37 29.42
C TYR A 7 5.58 -5.97 29.48
N ASN A 8 5.08 -5.56 30.65
CA ASN A 8 4.46 -4.25 30.83
C ASN A 8 5.48 -3.12 30.61
N ASN A 9 6.71 -3.29 31.12
CA ASN A 9 7.79 -2.33 30.91
C ASN A 9 8.18 -2.26 29.42
N ALA A 10 8.33 -3.41 28.75
CA ALA A 10 8.65 -3.46 27.32
C ALA A 10 7.55 -2.77 26.48
N MET A 11 6.28 -3.00 26.82
CA MET A 11 5.14 -2.35 26.16
C MET A 11 5.14 -0.84 26.39
N ALA A 12 5.42 -0.37 27.61
CA ALA A 12 5.49 1.05 27.91
C ALA A 12 6.63 1.75 27.14
N PHE A 13 7.82 1.13 27.08
CA PHE A 13 8.93 1.64 26.28
C PHE A 13 8.61 1.66 24.79
N PHE A 14 7.97 0.61 24.28
CA PHE A 14 7.55 0.54 22.90
C PHE A 14 6.51 1.62 22.55
N GLN A 15 5.51 1.86 23.40
CA GLN A 15 4.54 2.95 23.21
C GLN A 15 5.21 4.33 23.19
N ALA A 16 6.20 4.56 24.05
CA ALA A 16 6.98 5.79 24.03
C ALA A 16 7.81 5.93 22.73
N ALA A 17 8.37 4.83 22.22
CA ALA A 17 9.11 4.79 20.97
C ALA A 17 8.19 5.05 19.75
N GLN A 18 6.99 4.46 19.72
CA GLN A 18 6.02 4.67 18.63
C GLN A 18 5.65 6.15 18.43
N LYS A 19 5.54 6.93 19.52
CA LYS A 19 5.27 8.37 19.42
C LYS A 19 6.37 9.13 18.68
N ARG A 20 7.63 8.70 18.85
CA ARG A 20 8.79 9.29 18.15
C ARG A 20 8.95 8.75 16.74
N LEU A 21 8.56 7.49 16.51
CA LEU A 21 8.59 6.85 15.20
C LEU A 21 7.81 7.66 14.14
N GLY A 22 6.71 8.31 14.54
CA GLY A 22 5.94 9.18 13.64
C GLY A 22 6.74 10.33 13.01
N LEU A 23 7.73 10.87 13.73
CA LEU A 23 8.61 11.93 13.22
C LEU A 23 9.60 11.42 12.16
N LEU A 24 9.89 10.13 12.19
CA LEU A 24 10.83 9.47 11.28
C LEU A 24 10.19 9.02 9.96
N ILE A 25 8.85 9.03 9.85
CA ILE A 25 8.16 8.58 8.64
C ILE A 25 8.49 9.46 7.42
N SER A 26 8.80 10.74 7.66
CA SER A 26 9.16 11.70 6.62
C SER A 26 10.67 11.88 6.45
N SER A 27 11.50 11.17 7.24
CA SER A 27 12.95 11.26 7.11
C SER A 27 13.48 10.21 6.14
N ASP A 28 14.36 10.64 5.25
CA ASP A 28 15.07 9.76 4.30
C ASP A 28 16.30 9.06 4.93
N GLU A 29 16.48 9.23 6.24
CA GLU A 29 17.61 8.68 7.00
C GLU A 29 17.44 7.19 7.29
N LEU A 30 18.55 6.44 7.27
CA LEU A 30 18.58 4.99 7.51
C LEU A 30 18.02 4.58 8.88
N ILE A 31 18.01 5.51 9.85
CA ILE A 31 17.45 5.28 11.18
C ILE A 31 15.94 4.96 11.13
N ALA A 32 15.20 5.52 10.18
CA ALA A 32 13.77 5.28 10.05
C ALA A 32 13.46 3.81 9.69
N PRO A 33 14.02 3.24 8.61
CA PRO A 33 13.92 1.81 8.32
C PRO A 33 14.39 0.90 9.46
N GLN A 34 15.47 1.26 10.16
CA GLN A 34 15.98 0.49 11.31
C GLN A 34 14.96 0.42 12.46
N CYS A 35 14.42 1.56 12.85
CA CYS A 35 13.41 1.62 13.91
C CYS A 35 12.12 0.89 13.50
N LEU A 36 11.71 1.01 12.24
CA LEU A 36 10.56 0.27 11.70
C LEU A 36 10.80 -1.24 11.72
N PHE A 37 11.97 -1.70 11.30
CA PHE A 37 12.33 -3.12 11.36
C PHE A 37 12.29 -3.66 12.80
N LEU A 38 12.91 -2.95 13.75
CA LEU A 38 12.89 -3.34 15.17
C LEU A 38 11.48 -3.33 15.77
N ALA A 39 10.62 -2.39 15.35
CA ALA A 39 9.22 -2.38 15.74
C ALA A 39 8.47 -3.61 15.21
N GLY A 40 8.77 -4.05 13.99
CA GLY A 40 8.26 -5.30 13.43
C GLY A 40 8.71 -6.52 14.23
N VAL A 41 10.01 -6.60 14.59
CA VAL A 41 10.55 -7.67 15.44
C VAL A 41 9.85 -7.71 16.80
N PHE A 42 9.65 -6.56 17.45
CA PHE A 42 8.92 -6.49 18.71
C PHE A 42 7.48 -7.00 18.56
N MET A 43 6.78 -6.63 17.48
CA MET A 43 5.44 -7.14 17.19
C MET A 43 5.40 -8.66 17.00
N MET A 44 6.44 -9.25 16.40
CA MET A 44 6.58 -10.71 16.32
C MET A 44 6.76 -11.33 17.71
N CYS A 45 7.57 -10.71 18.58
CA CYS A 45 7.77 -11.18 19.96
C CYS A 45 6.49 -11.15 20.81
N VAL A 46 5.55 -10.24 20.51
CA VAL A 46 4.24 -10.17 21.18
C VAL A 46 3.13 -10.89 20.41
N PHE A 47 3.49 -11.76 19.45
CA PHE A 47 2.57 -12.57 18.64
C PHE A 47 1.50 -11.73 17.90
N GLN A 48 1.89 -10.57 17.38
CA GLN A 48 1.04 -9.72 16.53
C GLN A 48 1.58 -9.68 15.09
N PRO A 49 1.53 -10.81 14.35
CA PRO A 49 2.19 -10.95 13.04
C PRO A 49 1.67 -9.96 12.01
N LEU A 50 0.36 -9.66 11.99
CA LEU A 50 -0.21 -8.69 11.06
C LEU A 50 0.34 -7.28 11.26
N LYS A 51 0.56 -6.87 12.52
CA LYS A 51 1.17 -5.57 12.81
C LYS A 51 2.65 -5.58 12.48
N ALA A 52 3.34 -6.69 12.78
CA ALA A 52 4.74 -6.86 12.42
C ALA A 52 4.95 -6.71 10.91
N TRP A 53 4.11 -7.37 10.11
CA TRP A 53 4.14 -7.29 8.66
C TRP A 53 4.05 -5.86 8.14
N ARG A 54 3.14 -5.05 8.68
CA ARG A 54 3.00 -3.63 8.30
C ARG A 54 4.29 -2.85 8.58
N TYR A 55 4.93 -3.09 9.71
CA TYR A 55 6.22 -2.45 10.02
C TYR A 55 7.34 -2.91 9.08
N PHE A 56 7.41 -4.19 8.73
CA PHE A 56 8.40 -4.68 7.76
C PHE A 56 8.19 -4.08 6.36
N LEU A 57 6.93 -3.96 5.91
CA LEU A 57 6.61 -3.27 4.66
C LEU A 57 7.01 -1.79 4.68
N GLN A 58 6.73 -1.07 5.77
CA GLN A 58 7.15 0.32 5.91
C GLN A 58 8.67 0.46 5.92
N ALA A 59 9.39 -0.45 6.58
CA ALA A 59 10.85 -0.48 6.55
C ALA A 59 11.36 -0.66 5.11
N LEU A 60 10.77 -1.57 4.33
CA LEU A 60 11.11 -1.77 2.92
C LEU A 60 10.81 -0.54 2.06
N ALA A 61 9.71 0.15 2.32
CA ALA A 61 9.38 1.39 1.64
C ALA A 61 10.45 2.48 1.89
N GLY A 62 10.90 2.63 3.14
CA GLY A 62 11.99 3.55 3.47
C GLY A 62 13.34 3.14 2.86
N CYS A 63 13.55 1.85 2.60
CA CYS A 63 14.76 1.38 1.93
C CYS A 63 14.79 1.63 0.41
N GLN A 64 13.70 2.07 -0.23
CA GLN A 64 13.66 2.21 -1.71
C GLN A 64 14.64 3.24 -2.26
N GLN A 65 15.06 4.20 -1.42
CA GLN A 65 16.02 5.23 -1.80
C GLN A 65 17.49 4.79 -1.64
N LEU A 66 17.75 3.56 -1.18
CA LEU A 66 19.11 3.09 -0.90
C LEU A 66 19.93 2.96 -2.20
N PRO A 67 21.17 3.46 -2.24
CA PRO A 67 21.96 3.55 -3.47
C PRO A 67 22.16 2.22 -4.19
N PHE A 68 22.22 1.10 -3.47
CA PHE A 68 22.46 -0.23 -4.05
C PHE A 68 21.24 -0.83 -4.77
N LEU A 69 20.04 -0.29 -4.55
CA LEU A 69 18.84 -0.71 -5.26
C LEU A 69 18.69 0.00 -6.62
N ALA A 70 19.31 1.18 -6.76
CA ALA A 70 19.26 1.97 -7.99
C ALA A 70 19.86 1.18 -9.18
N PRO A 71 19.16 1.09 -10.33
CA PRO A 71 19.62 0.30 -11.48
C PRO A 71 21.02 0.68 -11.95
N GLU A 72 21.38 1.96 -11.92
CA GLU A 72 22.70 2.45 -12.32
C GLU A 72 23.84 1.90 -11.46
N ASN A 73 23.56 1.53 -10.20
CA ASN A 73 24.57 1.09 -9.25
C ASN A 73 24.58 -0.43 -9.09
N GLN A 74 23.58 -1.16 -9.59
CA GLN A 74 23.48 -2.61 -9.41
C GLN A 74 24.72 -3.36 -9.93
N GLU A 75 25.32 -2.90 -11.02
CA GLU A 75 26.53 -3.53 -11.57
C GLU A 75 27.73 -3.43 -10.60
N LYS A 76 27.85 -2.28 -9.92
CA LYS A 76 28.87 -2.04 -8.88
C LYS A 76 28.71 -2.95 -7.67
N TYR A 77 27.47 -3.30 -7.31
CA TYR A 77 27.17 -4.17 -6.16
C TYR A 77 27.06 -5.66 -6.54
N ARG A 78 26.94 -6.01 -7.83
CA ARG A 78 26.94 -7.40 -8.35
C ARG A 78 28.35 -7.91 -8.67
N GLY A 79 29.28 -7.03 -9.03
CA GLY A 79 30.67 -7.39 -9.29
C GLY A 79 31.45 -7.66 -8.01
N ILE A 80 32.08 -8.84 -7.90
CA ILE A 80 33.18 -9.08 -6.94
C ILE A 80 34.45 -8.41 -7.50
N SER A 81 34.53 -7.08 -7.50
CA SER A 81 35.74 -6.28 -7.78
C SER A 81 35.31 -4.82 -7.80
N ASP A 82 35.95 -3.89 -7.10
CA ASP A 82 37.37 -3.63 -7.05
C ASP A 82 37.68 -2.90 -5.72
N GLY A 83 38.86 -3.13 -5.15
CA GLY A 83 39.28 -2.63 -3.84
C GLY A 83 39.53 -1.12 -3.75
N SER A 84 38.79 -0.31 -4.51
CA SER A 84 39.12 1.08 -4.81
C SER A 84 38.27 2.13 -4.07
N HIS A 85 37.32 1.75 -3.21
CA HIS A 85 36.66 2.70 -2.30
C HIS A 85 36.54 2.18 -0.86
N PRO A 86 37.51 2.48 0.03
CA PRO A 86 37.41 2.21 1.46
C PRO A 86 36.35 3.07 2.19
N ARG A 87 35.58 3.89 1.47
CA ARG A 87 34.57 4.75 2.08
C ARG A 87 33.29 3.93 2.27
N ASP A 88 33.12 3.51 3.53
CA ASP A 88 31.87 3.08 4.17
C ASP A 88 31.28 1.71 3.81
N HIS A 89 32.13 0.69 3.58
CA HIS A 89 31.70 -0.72 3.55
C HIS A 89 30.78 -1.10 4.73
N ALA A 90 31.00 -0.52 5.92
CA ALA A 90 30.17 -0.73 7.10
C ALA A 90 28.76 -0.15 6.94
N ILE A 91 28.60 1.03 6.32
CA ILE A 91 27.30 1.65 6.06
C ILE A 91 26.58 0.87 4.96
N ASP A 92 27.27 0.50 3.89
CA ASP A 92 26.69 -0.32 2.81
C ASP A 92 26.20 -1.67 3.35
N THR A 93 27.03 -2.33 4.19
CA THR A 93 26.66 -3.58 4.85
C THR A 93 25.45 -3.39 5.75
N LEU A 94 25.38 -2.28 6.49
CA LEU A 94 24.24 -1.97 7.37
C LEU A 94 22.96 -1.72 6.57
N GLN A 95 23.04 -0.95 5.48
CA GLN A 95 21.92 -0.69 4.57
C GLN A 95 21.38 -1.99 3.98
N GLN A 96 22.27 -2.84 3.46
CA GLN A 96 21.92 -4.16 2.93
C GLN A 96 21.33 -5.06 4.02
N ALA A 97 21.93 -5.09 5.21
CA ALA A 97 21.43 -5.89 6.33
C ALA A 97 20.00 -5.50 6.71
N VAL A 98 19.70 -4.20 6.82
CA VAL A 98 18.35 -3.71 7.13
C VAL A 98 17.36 -4.09 6.04
N TYR A 99 17.72 -3.87 4.76
CA TYR A 99 16.88 -4.22 3.63
C TYR A 99 16.57 -5.72 3.57
N TRP A 100 17.60 -6.57 3.57
CA TRP A 100 17.44 -8.01 3.45
C TRP A 100 16.73 -8.62 4.65
N SER A 101 16.99 -8.10 5.86
CA SER A 101 16.29 -8.56 7.07
C SER A 101 14.82 -8.21 7.00
N ALA A 102 14.47 -6.98 6.61
CA ALA A 102 13.08 -6.57 6.44
C ALA A 102 12.38 -7.37 5.35
N TRP A 103 13.03 -7.58 4.20
CA TRP A 103 12.48 -8.34 3.07
C TRP A 103 12.19 -9.79 3.46
N LYS A 104 13.14 -10.45 4.13
CA LYS A 104 12.98 -11.83 4.62
C LYS A 104 11.84 -11.93 5.62
N SER A 105 11.83 -11.08 6.66
CA SER A 105 10.78 -11.11 7.68
C SER A 105 9.39 -10.83 7.10
N GLU A 106 9.31 -9.95 6.11
CA GLU A 106 8.08 -9.67 5.37
C GLU A 106 7.56 -10.92 4.63
N ARG A 107 8.43 -11.61 3.88
CA ARG A 107 8.09 -12.84 3.13
C ARG A 107 7.66 -13.99 4.03
N GLU A 108 8.36 -14.18 5.15
CA GLU A 108 8.03 -15.22 6.14
C GLU A 108 6.64 -14.98 6.74
N VAL A 109 6.34 -13.75 7.18
CA VAL A 109 5.04 -13.43 7.77
C VAL A 109 3.92 -13.53 6.74
N ARG A 110 4.14 -13.09 5.49
CA ARG A 110 3.15 -13.21 4.42
C ARG A 110 2.79 -14.67 4.16
N SER A 111 3.80 -15.54 4.03
CA SER A 111 3.58 -16.96 3.72
C SER A 111 2.73 -17.68 4.77
N THR A 112 2.85 -17.31 6.05
CA THR A 112 2.07 -17.94 7.13
C THR A 112 0.64 -17.41 7.23
N ASN A 113 0.37 -16.17 6.78
CA ASN A 113 -0.89 -15.48 7.08
C ASN A 113 -1.83 -15.28 5.87
N TYR A 114 -1.49 -15.81 4.69
CA TYR A 114 -2.29 -15.64 3.45
C TYR A 114 -2.69 -14.17 3.19
N MET A 115 -1.76 -13.23 3.38
CA MET A 115 -2.06 -11.81 3.22
C MET A 115 -2.29 -11.46 1.74
N PRO A 116 -3.29 -10.60 1.45
CA PRO A 116 -3.55 -10.15 0.08
C PRO A 116 -2.32 -9.42 -0.47
N ASP A 117 -1.91 -9.78 -1.68
CA ASP A 117 -0.85 -9.07 -2.39
C ASP A 117 -1.39 -7.75 -2.95
N PHE A 118 -0.54 -6.73 -3.02
CA PHE A 118 -0.83 -5.51 -3.78
C PHE A 118 -0.60 -5.72 -5.28
N VAL A 119 0.14 -6.77 -5.66
CA VAL A 119 0.35 -7.18 -7.05
C VAL A 119 -0.56 -8.35 -7.38
N ASN A 120 -1.64 -8.07 -8.11
CA ASN A 120 -2.46 -9.12 -8.71
C ASN A 120 -2.39 -8.92 -10.22
N ASP A 121 -1.45 -9.61 -10.87
CA ASP A 121 -1.32 -9.72 -12.33
C ASP A 121 -1.42 -8.38 -13.11
N MET A 122 -0.27 -7.87 -13.53
CA MET A 122 -0.06 -6.60 -14.27
C MET A 122 -0.84 -6.47 -15.60
N SER A 123 -1.78 -7.35 -15.90
CA SER A 123 -2.60 -7.34 -17.10
C SER A 123 -4.11 -7.13 -16.87
N THR A 124 -4.65 -7.30 -15.65
CA THR A 124 -6.12 -7.30 -15.45
C THR A 124 -6.67 -6.49 -14.28
N ASN A 125 -5.86 -6.07 -13.30
CA ASN A 125 -6.37 -5.29 -12.15
C ASN A 125 -5.80 -3.87 -12.10
N ILE A 126 -6.29 -3.00 -12.99
CA ILE A 126 -6.04 -1.54 -12.91
C ILE A 126 -6.67 -0.95 -11.63
N TYR A 127 -7.62 -1.65 -11.01
CA TYR A 127 -8.33 -1.20 -9.82
C TYR A 127 -8.32 -2.26 -8.71
N PRO A 128 -8.33 -1.82 -7.42
CA PRO A 128 -8.64 -2.71 -6.30
C PRO A 128 -9.96 -3.46 -6.53
N PRO A 129 -10.16 -4.64 -5.92
CA PRO A 129 -11.38 -5.43 -6.10
C PRO A 129 -12.65 -4.77 -5.55
N PHE A 130 -12.53 -3.62 -4.88
CA PHE A 130 -13.65 -2.82 -4.40
C PHE A 130 -13.40 -1.34 -4.66
N PHE A 131 -14.45 -0.65 -5.11
CA PHE A 131 -14.47 0.80 -5.20
C PHE A 131 -14.74 1.41 -3.81
N PRO A 132 -14.22 2.61 -3.51
CA PRO A 132 -14.62 3.32 -2.30
C PRO A 132 -16.14 3.49 -2.28
N THR A 133 -16.78 3.22 -1.14
CA THR A 133 -18.21 3.48 -0.98
C THR A 133 -18.47 4.97 -1.20
N PRO A 134 -19.35 5.36 -2.15
CA PRO A 134 -19.65 6.76 -2.38
C PRO A 134 -20.18 7.42 -1.10
N PRO A 135 -19.87 8.72 -0.86
CA PRO A 135 -20.43 9.45 0.26
C PRO A 135 -21.97 9.35 0.24
N ALA A 136 -22.59 9.13 1.40
CA ALA A 136 -24.04 9.07 1.51
C ALA A 136 -24.64 10.36 0.91
N PRO A 137 -25.68 10.27 0.07
CA PRO A 137 -26.40 11.45 -0.40
C PRO A 137 -26.82 12.27 0.82
N ARG A 138 -26.57 13.58 0.79
CA ARG A 138 -27.16 14.47 1.78
C ARG A 138 -28.67 14.38 1.57
N THR A 139 -29.39 13.80 2.54
CA THR A 139 -30.84 13.83 2.58
C THR A 139 -31.25 15.27 2.86
N GLU A 140 -31.20 16.13 1.84
CA GLU A 140 -31.96 17.36 1.85
C GLU A 140 -33.42 16.92 1.67
N LEU A 141 -34.15 16.95 2.77
CA LEU A 141 -35.61 16.86 2.80
C LEU A 141 -36.15 18.08 2.06
N ASP A 142 -36.14 18.05 0.73
CA ASP A 142 -36.98 18.93 -0.07
C ASP A 142 -37.86 18.08 -0.97
N THR A 143 -39.13 18.10 -0.59
CA THR A 143 -40.24 17.57 -1.36
C THR A 143 -40.47 18.51 -2.54
N SER A 144 -39.65 18.40 -3.58
CA SER A 144 -39.97 18.89 -4.92
C SER A 144 -39.84 17.73 -5.89
N ALA A 145 -40.83 17.61 -6.78
CA ALA A 145 -40.89 16.59 -7.82
C ALA A 145 -39.85 16.87 -8.93
N ASP A 146 -38.59 17.01 -8.55
CA ASP A 146 -37.50 17.23 -9.48
C ASP A 146 -36.92 15.87 -9.91
N PRO A 147 -36.68 15.68 -11.21
CA PRO A 147 -36.06 14.45 -11.70
C PRO A 147 -34.69 14.28 -11.03
N PRO A 148 -34.29 13.04 -10.70
CA PRO A 148 -33.00 12.78 -10.07
C PRO A 148 -31.87 13.43 -10.86
N PRO A 149 -30.81 13.91 -10.18
CA PRO A 149 -29.71 14.61 -10.84
C PRO A 149 -29.17 13.78 -12.00
N LEU A 150 -28.84 14.44 -13.12
CA LEU A 150 -28.46 13.80 -14.38
C LEU A 150 -27.41 12.70 -14.19
N THR A 151 -26.46 12.93 -13.28
CA THR A 151 -25.42 11.95 -12.90
C THR A 151 -25.98 10.66 -12.32
N ALA A 152 -27.00 10.74 -11.45
CA ALA A 152 -27.67 9.57 -10.89
C ALA A 152 -28.45 8.80 -11.96
N ARG A 153 -29.11 9.51 -12.88
CA ARG A 153 -29.84 8.91 -14.02
C ARG A 153 -28.90 8.18 -14.98
N MET A 154 -27.78 8.81 -15.31
CA MET A 154 -26.74 8.23 -16.16
C MET A 154 -26.15 6.97 -15.51
N SER A 155 -25.85 7.00 -14.22
CA SER A 155 -25.33 5.82 -13.50
C SER A 155 -26.33 4.66 -13.44
N ALA A 156 -27.62 4.95 -13.25
CA ALA A 156 -28.66 3.92 -13.23
C ALA A 156 -28.83 3.28 -14.62
N GLY A 157 -28.87 4.09 -15.68
CA GLY A 157 -28.92 3.59 -17.05
C GLY A 157 -27.69 2.75 -17.42
N MET A 158 -26.49 3.16 -17.01
CA MET A 158 -25.26 2.38 -17.22
C MET A 158 -25.30 1.01 -16.52
N MET A 159 -25.82 0.94 -15.29
CA MET A 159 -25.96 -0.34 -14.58
C MET A 159 -27.03 -1.25 -15.20
N GLU A 160 -28.13 -0.69 -15.72
CA GLU A 160 -29.16 -1.46 -16.44
C GLU A 160 -28.63 -2.03 -17.77
N LEU A 161 -27.88 -1.22 -18.53
CA LEU A 161 -27.18 -1.68 -19.73
C LEU A 161 -26.17 -2.79 -19.38
N GLN A 162 -25.40 -2.62 -18.32
CA GLN A 162 -24.45 -3.65 -17.90
C GLN A 162 -25.15 -4.96 -17.49
N ALA A 163 -26.34 -4.88 -16.88
CA ALA A 163 -27.11 -6.07 -16.51
C ALA A 163 -27.71 -6.83 -17.72
N GLN A 164 -27.95 -6.14 -18.83
CA GLN A 164 -28.46 -6.76 -20.07
C GLN A 164 -27.37 -7.50 -20.87
N HIS A 165 -26.12 -7.10 -20.70
CA HIS A 165 -25.02 -7.62 -21.51
C HIS A 165 -24.13 -8.58 -20.70
N LYS A 166 -24.12 -9.86 -21.10
CA LYS A 166 -23.25 -10.89 -20.48
C LYS A 166 -21.79 -10.80 -20.93
N ASP A 167 -21.55 -10.22 -22.10
CA ASP A 167 -20.23 -10.11 -22.72
C ASP A 167 -19.73 -8.66 -22.75
N GLN A 168 -18.49 -8.45 -22.31
CA GLN A 168 -17.92 -7.13 -22.10
C GLN A 168 -17.78 -6.35 -23.42
N GLN A 169 -17.52 -7.04 -24.53
CA GLN A 169 -17.36 -6.38 -25.83
C GLN A 169 -18.69 -5.82 -26.33
N SER A 170 -19.78 -6.57 -26.18
CA SER A 170 -21.14 -6.10 -26.51
C SER A 170 -21.59 -4.92 -25.63
N PHE A 171 -21.17 -4.88 -24.37
CA PHE A 171 -21.45 -3.77 -23.45
C PHE A 171 -20.71 -2.49 -23.87
N LEU A 172 -19.44 -2.60 -24.25
CA LEU A 172 -18.64 -1.45 -24.67
C LEU A 172 -19.14 -0.83 -25.98
N GLU A 173 -19.60 -1.65 -26.93
CA GLU A 173 -20.24 -1.17 -28.15
C GLU A 173 -21.55 -0.43 -27.86
N ALA A 174 -22.39 -0.99 -26.98
CA ALA A 174 -23.63 -0.35 -26.54
C ALA A 174 -23.36 0.97 -25.80
N MET A 175 -22.33 1.02 -24.95
CA MET A 175 -21.91 2.24 -24.29
C MET A 175 -21.44 3.30 -25.28
N ALA A 176 -20.59 2.93 -26.26
CA ALA A 176 -20.07 3.86 -27.24
C ALA A 176 -21.18 4.53 -28.09
N ALA A 177 -22.30 3.84 -28.30
CA ALA A 177 -23.46 4.39 -28.99
C ALA A 177 -24.25 5.43 -28.15
N VAL A 178 -24.24 5.30 -26.82
CA VAL A 178 -25.03 6.13 -25.90
C VAL A 178 -24.24 7.35 -25.37
N VAL A 179 -22.90 7.29 -25.39
CA VAL A 179 -22.00 8.38 -24.97
C VAL A 179 -22.30 9.73 -25.66
N PRO A 180 -22.53 9.80 -26.99
CA PRO A 180 -22.80 11.08 -27.67
C PRO A 180 -24.08 11.78 -27.19
N GLU A 181 -25.13 11.01 -26.85
CA GLU A 181 -26.38 11.55 -26.33
C GLU A 181 -26.21 12.12 -24.92
N HIS A 182 -25.39 11.44 -24.12
CA HIS A 182 -25.02 11.88 -22.79
C HIS A 182 -24.13 13.14 -22.79
N GLU A 183 -23.18 13.24 -23.72
CA GLU A 183 -22.36 14.45 -23.91
C GLU A 183 -23.21 15.65 -24.36
N ALA A 184 -24.22 15.42 -25.21
CA ALA A 184 -25.15 16.48 -25.63
C ALA A 184 -26.02 16.98 -24.46
N GLN A 185 -26.40 16.12 -23.52
CA GLN A 185 -27.21 16.47 -22.34
C GLN A 185 -26.42 17.22 -21.26
N VAL A 186 -25.09 17.09 -21.22
CA VAL A 186 -24.21 17.83 -20.29
C VAL A 186 -23.87 19.22 -20.83
N ASN A 187 -23.88 19.40 -22.15
CA ASN A 187 -23.53 20.66 -22.82
C ASN A 187 -24.75 21.55 -23.15
N SER A 188 -25.96 21.18 -22.71
CA SER A 188 -27.21 21.95 -22.86
C SER A 188 -27.63 22.61 -21.55
#